data_AF-A0A6P5ZSN8-F1
#
_entry.id   AF-A0A6P5ZSN8-F1
#
_cell.length_a   1.000
_cell.length_b   1.000
_cell.length_c   1.000
_cell.angle_alpha   90.00
_cell.angle_beta   90.00
_cell.angle_gamma   90.00
#
_symmetry.space_group_name_H-M   'P 1'
#
loop_
_entity.id
_entity.type
_entity.pdbx_description
1 polymer ?
#
loop_
_entity_poly.entity_id
_entity_poly.type
_entity_poly.pdbx_seq_one_letter_code
_entity_poly.pdbx_strand_id
1 'polypeptide(L)'
;MESVGKVKKGAGGRKGGGPKKKPVSRSLKAGLQFPVGRIGRYLKKGRYSERVGTGAPVYMAAVLEYLAAEVLELAGNAARDNKKNRIIPRHMLLAVRNDEELGKLLAGVTIAHGGVLPNINSVLLPKKTEKDTKELKSPSISGLSYDTNETVLKNAFEKHGEIIEVRVICHHVSGKSRGYGFVRFASEAAAIAALKEMDSQVLDGRNIRVEFAHKG
;
A
#
# COMPACT_ATOMS: atom_id res chain seq x y z
N MET A 1 -2.66 -8.38 -85.53
CA MET A 1 -3.19 -7.04 -85.20
C MET A 1 -3.38 -6.97 -83.69
N GLU A 2 -2.36 -6.55 -82.96
CA GLU A 2 -2.43 -6.40 -81.50
C GLU A 2 -2.78 -4.95 -81.15
N SER A 3 -3.91 -4.77 -80.48
CA SER A 3 -4.39 -3.48 -80.00
C SER A 3 -3.64 -3.08 -78.72
N VAL A 4 -2.67 -2.18 -78.86
CA VAL A 4 -1.96 -1.56 -77.73
C VAL A 4 -2.89 -0.59 -77.01
N GLY A 5 -3.37 -0.99 -75.82
CA GLY A 5 -4.17 -0.14 -74.94
C GLY A 5 -3.39 1.04 -74.37
N LYS A 6 -3.82 2.27 -74.67
CA LYS A 6 -3.29 3.52 -74.09
C LYS A 6 -3.50 3.56 -72.58
N VAL A 7 -2.42 3.54 -71.80
CA VAL A 7 -2.42 3.90 -70.38
C VAL A 7 -2.68 5.41 -70.24
N LYS A 8 -3.86 5.79 -69.72
CA LYS A 8 -4.15 7.19 -69.34
C LYS A 8 -3.27 7.58 -68.15
N LYS A 9 -2.25 8.44 -68.38
CA LYS A 9 -1.53 9.15 -67.32
C LYS A 9 -2.53 10.03 -66.55
N GLY A 10 -2.82 9.65 -65.30
CA GLY A 10 -3.54 10.51 -64.37
C GLY A 10 -2.75 11.81 -64.16
N ALA A 11 -3.43 12.94 -64.37
CA ALA A 11 -2.85 14.27 -64.27
C ALA A 11 -2.23 14.49 -62.88
N GLY A 12 -0.93 14.78 -62.88
CA GLY A 12 -0.16 15.06 -61.69
C GLY A 12 -0.61 16.35 -61.01
N GLY A 13 -1.09 16.25 -59.77
CA GLY A 13 -1.17 17.38 -58.87
C GLY A 13 0.25 17.92 -58.64
N ARG A 14 0.45 19.21 -58.96
CA ARG A 14 1.68 20.00 -58.77
C ARG A 14 2.43 19.60 -57.50
N LYS A 15 3.54 18.86 -57.66
CA LYS A 15 4.57 18.74 -56.63
C LYS A 15 5.51 19.93 -56.83
N GLY A 16 5.53 20.84 -55.86
CA GLY A 16 6.57 21.86 -55.76
C GLY A 16 7.95 21.19 -55.84
N GLY A 17 8.74 21.61 -56.83
CA GLY A 17 10.05 21.04 -57.19
C GLY A 17 11.19 21.41 -56.24
N GLY A 18 10.91 21.51 -54.93
CA GLY A 18 11.91 21.74 -53.91
C GLY A 18 12.32 20.44 -53.19
N PRO A 19 13.46 20.44 -52.47
CA PRO A 19 13.88 19.32 -51.66
C PRO A 19 12.77 18.97 -50.64
N LYS A 20 12.32 17.70 -50.67
CA LYS A 20 11.26 17.23 -49.77
C LYS A 20 11.80 17.17 -48.34
N LYS A 21 11.15 17.91 -47.43
CA LYS A 21 11.39 17.77 -45.99
C LYS A 21 11.11 16.34 -45.54
N LYS A 22 11.89 15.83 -44.58
CA LYS A 22 11.65 14.52 -43.97
C LYS A 22 10.21 14.44 -43.44
N PRO A 23 9.48 13.35 -43.70
CA PRO A 23 8.10 13.22 -43.24
C PRO A 23 8.07 13.15 -41.71
N VAL A 24 7.31 14.04 -41.07
CA VAL A 24 7.08 14.04 -39.62
C VAL A 24 5.70 13.48 -39.34
N SER A 25 5.59 12.54 -38.40
CA SER A 25 4.32 11.92 -38.03
C SER A 25 3.36 12.96 -37.43
N ARG A 26 2.06 12.73 -37.61
CA ARG A 26 1.04 13.60 -37.01
C ARG A 26 1.07 13.58 -35.48
N SER A 27 1.43 12.45 -34.88
CA SER A 27 1.60 12.31 -33.43
C SER A 27 2.73 13.22 -32.93
N LEU A 28 3.91 13.15 -33.58
CA LEU A 28 5.04 13.99 -33.19
C LEU A 28 4.75 15.48 -33.38
N LYS A 29 4.05 15.86 -34.47
CA LYS A 29 3.61 17.26 -34.68
C LYS A 29 2.63 17.76 -33.63
N ALA A 30 1.85 16.87 -33.02
CA ALA A 30 0.86 17.19 -32.01
C ALA A 30 1.39 17.02 -30.57
N GLY A 31 2.63 16.55 -30.39
CA GLY A 31 3.19 16.27 -29.06
C GLY A 31 2.56 15.07 -28.35
N LEU A 32 1.95 14.14 -29.10
CA LEU A 32 1.25 12.98 -28.54
C LEU A 32 2.06 11.69 -28.72
N GLN A 33 2.07 10.84 -27.70
CA GLN A 33 2.58 9.47 -27.80
C GLN A 33 1.60 8.57 -28.58
N PHE A 34 0.29 8.82 -28.46
CA PHE A 34 -0.74 8.02 -29.09
C PHE A 34 -0.77 8.19 -30.62
N PRO A 35 -1.13 7.14 -31.38
CA PRO A 35 -1.03 7.14 -32.83
C PRO A 35 -2.21 7.87 -33.52
N VAL A 36 -2.10 9.19 -33.68
CA VAL A 36 -3.10 10.06 -34.32
C VAL A 36 -3.54 9.55 -35.70
N GLY A 37 -2.60 9.06 -36.52
CA GLY A 37 -2.91 8.52 -37.85
C GLY A 37 -3.78 7.26 -37.79
N ARG A 38 -3.55 6.38 -36.81
CA ARG A 38 -4.32 5.14 -36.60
C ARG A 38 -5.73 5.46 -36.12
N ILE A 39 -5.86 6.41 -35.19
CA ILE A 39 -7.15 6.88 -34.68
C ILE A 39 -7.97 7.50 -35.82
N GLY A 40 -7.36 8.34 -36.66
CA GLY A 40 -8.04 8.89 -37.85
C GLY A 40 -8.54 7.82 -38.83
N ARG A 41 -7.77 6.74 -39.02
CA ARG A 41 -8.21 5.59 -39.82
C ARG A 41 -9.40 4.88 -39.19
N TYR A 42 -9.40 4.68 -37.87
CA TYR A 42 -10.51 4.03 -37.15
C TYR A 42 -11.77 4.87 -37.11
N LEU A 43 -11.67 6.20 -36.94
CA LEU A 43 -12.82 7.10 -37.03
C LEU A 43 -13.52 7.01 -38.40
N LYS A 44 -12.74 6.92 -39.49
CA LYS A 44 -13.29 6.72 -40.84
C LYS A 44 -13.88 5.33 -41.04
N LYS A 45 -13.20 4.28 -40.55
CA LYS A 45 -13.67 2.89 -40.67
C LYS A 45 -14.96 2.66 -39.88
N GLY A 46 -15.13 3.33 -38.74
CA GLY A 46 -16.31 3.21 -37.89
C GLY A 46 -17.58 3.85 -38.46
N ARG A 47 -17.47 4.64 -39.54
CA ARG A 47 -18.63 5.29 -40.21
C ARG A 47 -19.51 6.11 -39.25
N TYR A 48 -18.90 6.73 -38.23
CA TYR A 48 -19.61 7.61 -37.28
C TYR A 48 -20.18 8.87 -37.95
N SER A 49 -19.61 9.28 -39.08
CA SER A 49 -20.05 10.40 -39.91
C SER A 49 -19.55 10.23 -41.34
N GLU A 50 -20.15 10.94 -42.30
CA GLU A 50 -19.71 10.95 -43.71
C GLU A 50 -18.29 11.50 -43.88
N ARG A 51 -17.94 12.52 -43.09
CA ARG A 51 -16.63 13.18 -43.11
C ARG A 51 -16.10 13.32 -41.69
N VAL A 52 -14.79 13.10 -41.56
CA VAL A 52 -14.06 13.29 -40.29
C VAL A 52 -13.12 14.47 -40.46
N GLY A 53 -13.30 15.50 -39.63
CA GLY A 53 -12.44 16.69 -39.61
C GLY A 53 -10.96 16.33 -39.36
N THR A 54 -10.04 17.17 -39.84
CA THR A 54 -8.60 16.90 -39.75
C THR A 54 -8.09 16.90 -38.30
N GLY A 55 -8.69 17.74 -37.44
CA GLY A 55 -8.39 17.88 -36.01
C GLY A 55 -9.04 16.82 -35.10
N ALA A 56 -10.17 16.23 -35.51
CA ALA A 56 -10.89 15.23 -34.70
C ALA A 56 -10.01 14.07 -34.19
N PRO A 57 -9.19 13.40 -35.03
CA PRO A 57 -8.29 12.36 -34.54
C PRO A 57 -7.12 12.85 -33.68
N VAL A 58 -6.78 14.14 -33.71
CA VAL A 58 -5.79 14.72 -32.78
C VAL A 58 -6.42 14.83 -31.40
N TYR A 59 -7.61 15.43 -31.33
CA TYR A 59 -8.33 15.61 -30.07
C TYR A 59 -8.66 14.27 -29.42
N MET A 60 -9.20 13.32 -30.18
CA MET A 60 -9.48 11.98 -29.68
C MET A 60 -8.21 11.26 -29.20
N ALA A 61 -7.07 11.44 -29.86
CA ALA A 61 -5.80 10.85 -29.41
C ALA A 61 -5.34 11.45 -28.08
N ALA A 62 -5.47 12.77 -27.92
CA ALA A 62 -5.11 13.45 -26.68
C ALA A 62 -5.97 12.98 -25.50
N VAL A 63 -7.29 12.87 -25.68
CA VAL A 63 -8.20 12.39 -24.63
C VAL A 63 -7.90 10.93 -24.25
N LEU A 64 -7.65 10.06 -25.23
CA LEU A 64 -7.30 8.67 -24.96
C LEU A 64 -5.94 8.53 -24.26
N GLU A 65 -4.96 9.37 -24.62
CA GLU A 65 -3.65 9.42 -23.97
C GLU A 65 -3.76 9.90 -22.53
N TYR A 66 -4.55 10.95 -22.28
CA TYR A 66 -4.83 11.47 -20.96
C TYR A 66 -5.46 10.42 -20.04
N LEU A 67 -6.56 9.78 -20.47
CA LEU A 67 -7.23 8.74 -19.68
C LEU A 67 -6.31 7.54 -19.42
N ALA A 68 -5.49 7.15 -20.40
CA ALA A 68 -4.53 6.06 -20.21
C ALA A 68 -3.44 6.43 -19.20
N ALA A 69 -2.92 7.66 -19.23
CA ALA A 69 -1.94 8.16 -18.28
C ALA A 69 -2.50 8.17 -16.85
N GLU A 70 -3.71 8.70 -16.65
CA GLU A 70 -4.39 8.77 -15.35
C GLU A 70 -4.54 7.38 -14.72
N VAL A 71 -5.08 6.42 -15.48
CA VAL A 71 -5.26 5.05 -14.99
C VAL A 71 -3.90 4.39 -14.68
N LEU A 72 -2.87 4.63 -15.50
CA LEU A 72 -1.53 4.07 -15.28
C LEU A 72 -0.83 4.69 -14.09
N GLU A 73 -1.04 5.98 -13.81
CA GLU A 73 -0.49 6.67 -12.65
C GLU A 73 -1.06 6.08 -11.35
N LEU A 74 -2.39 6.01 -11.26
CA LEU A 74 -3.07 5.43 -10.10
C LEU A 74 -2.75 3.93 -9.92
N ALA A 75 -2.73 3.16 -11.02
CA ALA A 75 -2.36 1.74 -10.96
C ALA A 75 -0.87 1.54 -10.62
N GLY A 76 0.01 2.46 -11.04
CA GLY A 76 1.42 2.50 -10.67
C GLY A 76 1.61 2.77 -9.18
N ASN A 77 0.86 3.73 -8.62
CA ASN A 77 0.81 3.99 -7.19
C ASN A 77 0.34 2.75 -6.42
N ALA A 78 -0.77 2.14 -6.84
CA ALA A 78 -1.27 0.90 -6.23
C ALA A 78 -0.28 -0.27 -6.32
N ALA A 79 0.52 -0.36 -7.39
CA ALA A 79 1.58 -1.36 -7.51
C ALA A 79 2.71 -1.08 -6.51
N ARG A 80 3.13 0.18 -6.39
CA ARG A 80 4.18 0.63 -5.48
C ARG A 80 3.79 0.39 -4.02
N ASP A 81 2.55 0.67 -3.65
CA ASP A 81 2.03 0.45 -2.29
C ASP A 81 2.03 -1.05 -1.92
N ASN A 82 1.81 -1.91 -2.91
CA ASN A 82 1.93 -3.36 -2.78
C ASN A 82 3.38 -3.88 -2.93
N LYS A 83 4.38 -2.99 -2.93
CA LYS A 83 5.81 -3.29 -3.09
C LYS A 83 6.11 -4.08 -4.38
N LYS A 84 5.41 -3.76 -5.47
CA LYS A 84 5.60 -4.37 -6.79
C LYS A 84 6.03 -3.32 -7.81
N ASN A 85 6.94 -3.72 -8.71
CA ASN A 85 7.40 -2.88 -9.82
C ASN A 85 6.61 -3.11 -11.12
N ARG A 86 5.63 -4.02 -11.12
CA ARG A 86 4.83 -4.38 -12.28
C ARG A 86 3.35 -4.19 -11.97
N ILE A 87 2.66 -3.46 -12.84
CA ILE A 87 1.20 -3.33 -12.79
C ILE A 87 0.58 -4.67 -13.20
N ILE A 88 -0.37 -5.16 -12.39
CA ILE A 88 -1.17 -6.37 -12.64
C ILE A 88 -2.67 -6.00 -12.57
N PRO A 89 -3.59 -6.88 -13.00
CA PRO A 89 -5.02 -6.57 -13.00
C PRO A 89 -5.59 -6.16 -11.63
N ARG A 90 -5.02 -6.67 -10.53
CA ARG A 90 -5.38 -6.20 -9.17
C ARG A 90 -5.12 -4.72 -8.98
N HIS A 91 -3.96 -4.21 -9.42
CA HIS A 91 -3.61 -2.79 -9.28
C HIS A 91 -4.54 -1.91 -10.13
N MET A 92 -4.91 -2.39 -11.33
CA MET A 92 -5.91 -1.72 -12.17
C MET A 92 -7.27 -1.63 -11.48
N LEU A 93 -7.71 -2.71 -10.82
CA LEU A 93 -8.96 -2.71 -10.06
C LEU A 93 -8.90 -1.75 -8.87
N LEU A 94 -7.81 -1.77 -8.09
CA LEU A 94 -7.66 -0.86 -6.95
C LEU A 94 -7.66 0.60 -7.41
N ALA A 95 -6.96 0.94 -8.49
CA ALA A 95 -6.94 2.28 -9.06
C ALA A 95 -8.33 2.74 -9.51
N VAL A 96 -9.02 1.94 -10.32
CA VAL A 96 -10.33 2.30 -10.87
C VAL A 96 -11.42 2.37 -9.80
N ARG A 97 -11.41 1.46 -8.81
CA ARG A 97 -12.51 1.37 -7.83
C ARG A 97 -12.35 2.31 -6.64
N ASN A 98 -11.13 2.76 -6.34
CA ASN A 98 -10.89 3.77 -5.30
C ASN A 98 -11.03 5.20 -5.83
N ASP A 99 -11.08 5.39 -7.15
CA ASP A 99 -11.30 6.69 -7.78
C ASP A 99 -12.77 6.87 -8.17
N GLU A 100 -13.36 8.02 -7.82
CA GLU A 100 -14.79 8.27 -8.04
C GLU A 100 -15.12 8.41 -9.53
N GLU A 101 -14.30 9.13 -10.29
CA GLU A 101 -14.56 9.45 -11.69
C GLU A 101 -14.35 8.22 -12.58
N LEU A 102 -13.24 7.52 -12.41
CA LEU A 102 -12.94 6.27 -13.12
C LEU A 102 -13.89 5.15 -12.70
N GLY A 103 -14.25 5.09 -11.41
CA GLY A 103 -15.23 4.14 -10.89
C GLY A 103 -16.59 4.30 -11.54
N LYS A 104 -17.02 5.55 -11.76
CA LYS A 104 -18.25 5.90 -12.49
C LYS A 104 -18.14 5.63 -13.98
N LEU A 105 -17.03 6.04 -14.62
CA LEU A 105 -16.77 5.82 -16.04
C LEU A 105 -16.76 4.33 -16.41
N LEU A 106 -16.24 3.48 -15.52
CA LEU A 106 -16.05 2.04 -15.71
C LEU A 106 -17.00 1.20 -14.84
N ALA A 107 -18.14 1.76 -14.43
CA ALA A 107 -19.10 1.08 -13.56
C ALA A 107 -19.54 -0.29 -14.11
N GLY A 108 -19.86 -0.37 -15.41
CA GLY A 108 -20.31 -1.58 -16.09
C GLY A 108 -19.20 -2.49 -16.63
N VAL A 109 -17.92 -2.18 -16.37
CA VAL A 109 -16.78 -2.95 -16.91
C VAL A 109 -16.28 -3.96 -15.87
N THR A 110 -16.09 -5.21 -16.29
CA THR A 110 -15.45 -6.25 -15.47
C THR A 110 -13.95 -6.29 -15.72
N ILE A 111 -13.15 -6.16 -14.67
CA ILE A 111 -11.69 -6.28 -14.73
C ILE A 111 -11.31 -7.73 -14.37
N ALA A 112 -11.00 -8.53 -15.39
CA ALA A 112 -10.59 -9.92 -15.21
C ALA A 112 -9.35 -10.02 -14.30
N HIS A 113 -9.35 -10.99 -13.37
CA HIS A 113 -8.30 -11.17 -12.34
C HIS A 113 -8.08 -9.97 -11.40
N GLY A 114 -9.02 -9.02 -11.32
CA GLY A 114 -8.93 -7.87 -10.42
C GLY A 114 -9.35 -8.15 -8.98
N GLY A 115 -10.30 -9.07 -8.76
CA GLY A 115 -10.94 -9.28 -7.44
C GLY A 115 -11.89 -8.14 -7.07
N VAL A 116 -12.01 -7.83 -5.77
CA VAL A 116 -12.87 -6.76 -5.24
C VAL A 116 -12.14 -5.88 -4.22
N LEU A 117 -12.60 -4.65 -3.98
CA LEU A 117 -12.09 -3.84 -2.88
C LEU A 117 -12.37 -4.56 -1.54
N PRO A 118 -11.39 -4.62 -0.62
CA PRO A 118 -11.64 -5.15 0.71
C PRO A 118 -12.70 -4.29 1.41
N ASN A 119 -13.85 -4.89 1.71
CA ASN A 119 -14.91 -4.24 2.45
C ASN A 119 -15.64 -5.31 3.29
N ILE A 120 -15.65 -5.13 4.61
CA ILE A 120 -16.36 -6.02 5.53
C ILE A 120 -17.46 -5.18 6.17
N ASN A 121 -18.71 -5.61 6.01
CA ASN A 121 -19.84 -4.96 6.67
C ASN A 121 -19.61 -4.99 8.19
N SER A 122 -19.85 -3.87 8.88
CA SER A 122 -19.58 -3.73 10.33
C SER A 122 -20.29 -4.77 11.18
N VAL A 123 -21.44 -5.30 10.75
CA VAL A 123 -22.19 -6.36 11.44
C VAL A 123 -21.43 -7.68 11.45
N LEU A 124 -20.56 -7.92 10.47
CA LEU A 124 -19.75 -9.14 10.35
C LEU A 124 -18.45 -9.05 11.15
N LEU A 125 -18.11 -7.88 11.69
CA LEU A 125 -16.95 -7.76 12.56
C LEU A 125 -17.24 -8.46 13.90
N PRO A 126 -16.25 -9.17 14.47
CA PRO A 126 -16.43 -9.77 15.78
C PRO A 126 -16.84 -8.70 16.78
N LYS A 127 -17.90 -8.98 17.55
CA LYS A 127 -18.27 -8.12 18.68
C LYS A 127 -17.05 -8.01 19.59
N LYS A 128 -16.66 -6.78 19.96
CA LYS A 128 -15.56 -6.55 20.91
C LYS A 128 -15.78 -7.43 22.15
N THR A 129 -14.99 -8.49 22.28
CA THR A 129 -14.72 -9.09 23.59
C THR A 129 -13.82 -8.10 24.32
N GLU A 130 -14.13 -7.75 25.57
CA GLU A 130 -13.33 -6.85 26.44
C GLU A 130 -11.94 -7.42 26.82
N LYS A 131 -11.28 -8.12 25.89
CA LYS A 131 -9.89 -8.59 25.99
C LYS A 131 -8.92 -7.73 25.17
N ASP A 132 -9.29 -6.49 24.86
CA ASP A 132 -8.28 -5.46 24.64
C ASP A 132 -7.73 -5.11 26.01
N THR A 133 -6.70 -5.84 26.44
CA THR A 133 -5.76 -5.36 27.45
C THR A 133 -5.39 -3.93 27.08
N LYS A 134 -5.95 -2.95 27.80
CA LYS A 134 -5.17 -1.75 28.14
C LYS A 134 -3.77 -2.26 28.44
N GLU A 135 -2.75 -1.78 27.74
CA GLU A 135 -1.35 -2.12 28.02
C GLU A 135 -1.15 -1.97 29.53
N LEU A 136 -1.24 -3.08 30.28
CA LEU A 136 -1.01 -3.09 31.71
C LEU A 136 0.47 -2.80 31.84
N LYS A 137 0.79 -1.55 32.19
CA LYS A 137 2.16 -1.09 32.40
C LYS A 137 2.81 -2.09 33.34
N SER A 138 3.73 -2.89 32.81
CA SER A 138 4.39 -3.94 33.56
C SER A 138 5.56 -3.31 34.31
N PRO A 139 5.58 -3.33 35.65
CA PRO A 139 6.74 -2.85 36.39
C PRO A 139 7.99 -3.67 36.00
N SER A 140 9.05 -2.95 35.66
CA SER A 140 10.41 -3.47 35.61
C SER A 140 11.04 -3.37 37.00
N ILE A 141 11.66 -4.47 37.43
CA ILE A 141 12.37 -4.57 38.69
C ILE A 141 13.86 -4.65 38.35
N SER A 142 14.64 -3.70 38.87
CA SER A 142 16.09 -3.64 38.71
C SER A 142 16.78 -3.74 40.08
N GLY A 143 18.07 -4.08 40.10
CA GLY A 143 18.82 -4.26 41.35
C GLY A 143 18.64 -5.63 42.01
N LEU A 144 18.12 -6.62 41.27
CA LEU A 144 17.93 -7.97 41.78
C LEU A 144 19.27 -8.66 42.09
N SER A 145 19.25 -9.57 43.06
CA SER A 145 20.37 -10.48 43.26
C SER A 145 20.55 -11.37 42.03
N TYR A 146 21.80 -11.75 41.77
CA TYR A 146 22.10 -12.65 40.65
C TYR A 146 21.55 -14.06 40.86
N ASP A 147 21.24 -14.40 42.11
CA ASP A 147 20.63 -15.67 42.52
C ASP A 147 19.10 -15.60 42.60
N THR A 148 18.50 -14.41 42.45
CA THR A 148 17.04 -14.25 42.49
C THR A 148 16.40 -14.84 41.23
N ASN A 149 15.41 -15.70 41.42
CA ASN A 149 14.66 -16.36 40.35
C ASN A 149 13.20 -15.88 40.27
N GLU A 150 12.47 -16.35 39.25
CA GLU A 150 11.08 -15.95 39.00
C GLU A 150 10.13 -16.36 40.12
N THR A 151 10.42 -17.46 40.83
CA THR A 151 9.59 -17.92 41.95
C THR A 151 9.70 -16.99 43.16
N VAL A 152 10.91 -16.51 43.46
CA VAL A 152 11.14 -15.55 44.56
C VAL A 152 10.45 -14.22 44.24
N LEU A 153 10.61 -13.73 43.00
CA LEU A 153 9.90 -12.53 42.54
C LEU A 153 8.39 -12.68 42.58
N LYS A 154 7.85 -13.83 42.14
CA LYS A 154 6.42 -14.08 42.22
C LYS A 154 5.93 -14.00 43.66
N ASN A 155 6.56 -14.72 44.58
CA ASN A 155 6.17 -14.75 45.99
C ASN A 155 6.27 -13.37 46.67
N ALA A 156 7.25 -12.55 46.28
CA ALA A 156 7.40 -11.20 46.81
C ALA A 156 6.28 -10.26 46.33
N PHE A 157 5.89 -10.35 45.06
CA PHE A 157 4.96 -9.42 44.42
C PHE A 157 3.48 -9.87 44.46
N GLU A 158 3.20 -11.16 44.69
CA GLU A 158 1.83 -11.72 44.69
C GLU A 158 0.95 -11.15 45.82
N LYS A 159 1.57 -10.61 46.88
CA LYS A 159 0.87 -9.92 47.98
C LYS A 159 0.13 -8.65 47.53
N HIS A 160 0.57 -8.02 46.44
CA HIS A 160 -0.01 -6.77 45.95
C HIS A 160 -1.11 -7.00 44.90
N GLY A 161 -1.28 -8.23 44.42
CA GLY A 161 -2.36 -8.61 43.51
C GLY A 161 -2.03 -9.84 42.66
N GLU A 162 -3.03 -10.27 41.88
CA GLU A 162 -2.88 -11.41 40.97
C GLU A 162 -1.85 -11.12 39.86
N ILE A 163 -0.87 -12.00 39.76
CA ILE A 163 0.21 -11.92 38.77
C ILE A 163 -0.12 -12.80 37.57
N ILE A 164 -0.10 -12.19 36.38
CA ILE A 164 -0.25 -12.90 35.10
C ILE A 164 1.10 -13.49 34.66
N GLU A 165 2.20 -12.76 34.83
CA GLU A 165 3.52 -13.16 34.30
C GLU A 165 4.66 -12.62 35.15
N VAL A 166 5.70 -13.42 35.35
CA VAL A 166 6.98 -12.99 35.96
C VAL A 166 8.11 -13.47 35.06
N ARG A 167 9.09 -12.61 34.80
CA ARG A 167 10.24 -12.96 33.98
C ARG A 167 11.52 -12.34 34.53
N VAL A 168 12.55 -13.16 34.76
CA VAL A 168 13.90 -12.67 35.06
C VAL A 168 14.73 -12.71 33.78
N ILE A 169 15.45 -11.64 33.47
CA ILE A 169 16.27 -11.61 32.27
C ILE A 169 17.66 -12.14 32.60
N CYS A 170 18.05 -13.20 31.90
CA CYS A 170 19.37 -13.82 32.02
C CYS A 170 20.22 -13.57 30.77
N HIS A 171 21.54 -13.68 30.91
CA HIS A 171 22.46 -13.76 29.78
C HIS A 171 22.19 -15.05 28.98
N HIS A 172 21.99 -14.92 27.68
CA HIS A 172 21.60 -16.03 26.82
C HIS A 172 22.66 -17.15 26.69
N VAL A 173 23.93 -16.85 27.05
CA VAL A 173 25.05 -17.81 26.98
C VAL A 173 25.34 -18.45 28.33
N SER A 174 25.48 -17.64 29.38
CA SER A 174 25.89 -18.12 30.71
C SER A 174 24.72 -18.51 31.61
N GLY A 175 23.48 -18.21 31.23
CA GLY A 175 22.28 -18.45 32.04
C GLY A 175 22.19 -17.60 33.31
N LYS A 176 23.22 -16.79 33.62
CA LYS A 176 23.27 -15.94 34.80
C LYS A 176 22.29 -14.78 34.67
N SER A 177 21.58 -14.46 35.76
CA SER A 177 20.71 -13.30 35.84
C SER A 177 21.45 -12.02 35.46
N ARG A 178 20.77 -11.10 34.77
CA ARG A 178 21.27 -9.76 34.48
C ARG A 178 20.94 -8.75 35.59
N GLY A 179 20.34 -9.20 36.69
CA GLY A 179 19.97 -8.36 37.82
C GLY A 179 18.72 -7.51 37.59
N TYR A 180 17.87 -7.87 36.61
CA TYR A 180 16.58 -7.23 36.38
C TYR A 180 15.53 -8.20 35.81
N GLY A 181 14.25 -7.87 36.00
CA GLY A 181 13.11 -8.66 35.59
C GLY A 181 11.84 -7.83 35.44
N PHE A 182 10.75 -8.50 35.10
CA PHE A 182 9.43 -7.88 34.87
C PHE A 182 8.36 -8.69 35.58
N VAL A 183 7.37 -7.98 36.13
CA VAL A 183 6.15 -8.58 36.68
C VAL A 183 4.96 -7.95 35.97
N ARG A 184 4.02 -8.77 35.51
CA ARG A 184 2.75 -8.33 34.91
C ARG A 184 1.61 -8.67 35.86
N PHE A 185 0.94 -7.65 36.37
CA PHE A 185 -0.26 -7.80 37.19
C PHE A 185 -1.52 -7.87 36.32
N ALA A 186 -2.56 -8.53 36.85
CA ALA A 186 -3.89 -8.55 36.24
C ALA A 186 -4.62 -7.20 36.36
N SER A 187 -4.25 -6.39 37.36
CA SER A 187 -4.85 -5.09 37.64
C SER A 187 -3.80 -3.98 37.66
N GLU A 188 -4.14 -2.84 37.06
CA GLU A 188 -3.29 -1.63 37.10
C GLU A 188 -3.15 -1.08 38.52
N ALA A 189 -4.20 -1.22 39.35
CA ALA A 189 -4.16 -0.82 40.76
C ALA A 189 -3.12 -1.62 41.55
N ALA A 190 -3.02 -2.93 41.29
CA ALA A 190 -2.01 -3.81 41.89
C ALA A 190 -0.58 -3.42 41.47
N ALA A 191 -0.38 -3.08 40.18
CA ALA A 191 0.90 -2.63 39.67
C ALA A 191 1.36 -1.31 40.32
N ILE A 192 0.45 -0.36 40.53
CA ILE A 192 0.75 0.93 41.19
C ILE A 192 1.07 0.73 42.68
N ALA A 193 0.31 -0.14 43.37
CA ALA A 193 0.58 -0.46 44.77
C ALA A 193 1.95 -1.12 44.94
N ALA A 194 2.28 -2.10 44.10
CA ALA A 194 3.59 -2.75 44.09
C ALA A 194 4.73 -1.76 43.84
N LEU A 195 4.56 -0.81 42.92
CA LEU A 195 5.56 0.23 42.65
C LEU A 195 5.83 1.09 43.89
N LYS A 196 4.78 1.49 44.62
CA LYS A 196 4.93 2.34 45.80
C LYS A 196 5.52 1.61 47.00
N GLU A 197 5.16 0.34 47.20
CA GLU A 197 5.51 -0.42 48.41
C GLU A 197 6.81 -1.22 48.28
N MET A 198 7.12 -1.71 47.07
CA MET A 198 8.28 -2.55 46.81
C MET A 198 9.50 -1.77 46.31
N ASP A 199 9.35 -0.51 45.92
CA ASP A 199 10.51 0.30 45.55
C ASP A 199 11.44 0.52 46.75
N SER A 200 12.74 0.37 46.51
CA SER A 200 13.82 0.48 47.50
C SER A 200 13.83 -0.59 48.61
N GLN A 201 12.95 -1.61 48.56
CA GLN A 201 12.96 -2.74 49.49
C GLN A 201 14.17 -3.66 49.30
N VAL A 202 14.55 -4.40 50.34
CA VAL A 202 15.64 -5.37 50.27
C VAL A 202 15.08 -6.75 49.91
N LEU A 203 15.51 -7.31 48.78
CA LEU A 203 15.22 -8.69 48.34
C LEU A 203 16.54 -9.43 48.14
N ASP A 204 16.69 -10.60 48.77
CA ASP A 204 17.91 -11.43 48.72
C ASP A 204 19.19 -10.64 49.03
N GLY A 205 19.13 -9.72 50.00
CA GLY A 205 20.26 -8.90 50.44
C GLY A 205 20.62 -7.73 49.52
N ARG A 206 19.79 -7.41 48.50
CA ARG A 206 19.97 -6.25 47.62
C ARG A 206 18.72 -5.38 47.57
N ASN A 207 18.93 -4.07 47.49
CA ASN A 207 17.84 -3.13 47.27
C ASN A 207 17.33 -3.22 45.84
N ILE A 208 16.04 -3.51 45.70
CA ILE A 208 15.35 -3.53 44.41
C ILE A 208 14.77 -2.15 44.08
N ARG A 209 14.70 -1.83 42.80
CA ARG A 209 14.06 -0.62 42.28
C ARG A 209 12.96 -1.00 41.32
N VAL A 210 11.75 -0.50 41.54
CA VAL A 210 10.54 -0.87 40.80
C VAL A 210 10.05 0.36 40.02
N GLU A 211 10.06 0.27 38.70
CA GLU A 211 9.63 1.36 37.81
C GLU A 211 8.77 0.83 36.68
N PHE A 212 7.92 1.67 36.07
CA PHE A 212 7.24 1.24 34.86
C PHE A 212 8.24 1.08 33.72
N ALA A 213 8.18 -0.07 33.03
CA ALA A 213 9.06 -0.32 31.90
C ALA A 213 8.86 0.73 30.80
N HIS A 214 9.87 1.56 30.53
CA HIS A 214 9.89 2.45 29.38
C HIS A 214 10.23 1.66 28.11
N LYS A 215 9.45 1.87 27.04
CA LYS A 215 9.73 1.31 25.71
C LYS A 215 11.07 1.88 25.23
N GLY A 216 12.07 1.02 25.05
CA GLY A 216 13.24 1.26 24.22
C GLY A 216 13.00 0.77 22.81
#